data_AF-A0AA96MGX4-F1
#
_entry.id   AF-A0AA96MGX4-F1
#
_cell.length_a   1.000
_cell.length_b   1.000
_cell.length_c   1.000
_cell.angle_alpha   90.00
_cell.angle_beta   90.00
_cell.angle_gamma   90.00
#
_symmetry.space_group_name_H-M   'P 1'
#
loop_
_entity.id
_entity.type
_entity.pdbx_description
1 polymer ?
#
loop_
_entity_poly.entity_id
_entity_poly.type
_entity_poly.pdbx_seq_one_letter_code
_entity_poly.pdbx_strand_id
1 'polypeptide(L)'
;MSTPYRLSADKLTETGHMLIREVVPKFYALRFYYWRQELGSPGLQGASVHHQYIWDIRMMPGLYNIFAELLGNPCLWADFSDAQPAGLSGILAVNKARLELLNSERIPLTIEMNAGDLLVLDPQRLTILPEDELNWLNIQFIPAEEENGVEIMRRHRAFLQHQSRPVYLSGLGRRLLGTDKWQTLC
;
A
#
# COMPACT_ATOMS: atom_id res chain seq x y z
N MET A 1 6.75 10.93 20.63
CA MET A 1 5.41 10.62 21.15
C MET A 1 4.41 11.22 20.18
N SER A 2 3.96 10.45 19.20
CA SER A 2 2.97 10.85 18.20
C SER A 2 1.58 10.53 18.73
N THR A 3 0.68 11.51 18.65
CA THR A 3 -0.74 11.38 18.98
C THR A 3 -1.35 10.22 18.17
N PRO A 4 -2.20 9.35 18.76
CA PRO A 4 -2.95 8.39 17.96
C PRO A 4 -3.90 9.21 17.07
N TYR A 5 -3.67 9.18 15.76
CA TYR A 5 -4.67 9.61 14.79
C TYR A 5 -5.90 8.75 15.06
N ARG A 6 -6.98 9.33 15.63
CA ARG A 6 -8.30 8.70 15.50
C ARG A 6 -8.64 8.78 14.02
N LEU A 7 -8.43 7.70 13.30
CA LEU A 7 -8.86 7.61 11.92
C LEU A 7 -10.38 7.47 11.98
N SER A 8 -11.12 8.52 11.63
CA SER A 8 -12.57 8.37 11.52
C SER A 8 -12.86 7.64 10.21
N ALA A 9 -13.13 6.33 10.28
CA ALA A 9 -13.68 5.56 9.16
C ALA A 9 -14.87 6.30 8.52
N ASP A 10 -15.61 7.05 9.34
CA ASP A 10 -16.69 7.98 8.95
C ASP A 10 -16.31 8.91 7.79
N LYS A 11 -15.08 9.44 7.77
CA LYS A 11 -14.64 10.36 6.71
C LYS A 11 -14.45 9.64 5.38
N LEU A 12 -13.95 8.40 5.40
CA LEU A 12 -13.82 7.58 4.20
C LEU A 12 -15.21 7.21 3.65
N THR A 13 -16.18 6.92 4.53
CA THR A 13 -17.56 6.63 4.12
C THR A 13 -18.30 7.83 3.55
N GLU A 14 -17.97 9.05 4.00
CA GLU A 14 -18.58 10.29 3.51
C GLU A 14 -18.00 10.75 2.16
N THR A 15 -16.68 10.85 2.02
CA THR A 15 -16.03 11.46 0.84
C THR A 15 -15.42 10.46 -0.13
N GLY A 16 -15.41 9.17 0.22
CA GLY A 16 -14.74 8.11 -0.55
C GLY A 16 -13.21 8.16 -0.48
N HIS A 17 -12.61 9.10 0.25
CA HIS A 17 -11.15 9.17 0.42
C HIS A 17 -10.71 9.76 1.76
N MET A 18 -9.47 9.47 2.15
CA MET A 18 -8.81 10.02 3.32
C MET A 18 -7.33 10.26 3.03
N LEU A 19 -6.85 11.49 3.25
CA LEU A 19 -5.44 11.84 3.15
C LEU A 19 -4.80 11.89 4.54
N ILE A 20 -3.74 11.12 4.72
CA ILE A 20 -2.99 10.98 5.96
C ILE A 20 -1.56 11.44 5.67
N ARG A 21 -1.11 12.45 6.42
CA ARG A 21 0.19 13.09 6.19
C ARG A 21 1.31 12.34 6.89
N GLU A 22 2.47 12.25 6.24
CA GLU A 22 3.73 11.77 6.82
C GLU A 22 3.63 10.38 7.48
N VAL A 23 2.85 9.47 6.88
CA VAL A 23 2.70 8.07 7.33
C VAL A 23 4.01 7.31 7.25
N VAL A 24 4.80 7.61 6.21
CA VAL A 24 6.12 7.02 5.96
C VAL A 24 7.16 8.12 6.03
N PRO A 25 8.31 7.92 6.71
CA PRO A 25 9.37 8.92 6.69
C PRO A 25 9.85 9.17 5.26
N LYS A 26 9.97 10.45 4.89
CA LYS A 26 10.38 10.93 3.55
C LYS A 26 11.60 10.19 2.99
N PHE A 27 12.55 9.83 3.85
CA PHE A 27 13.74 9.06 3.47
C PHE A 27 13.39 7.74 2.76
N TYR A 28 12.47 6.93 3.29
CA TYR A 28 12.11 5.64 2.70
C TYR A 28 11.34 5.81 1.38
N ALA A 29 10.44 6.79 1.34
CA ALA A 29 9.70 7.17 0.14
C ALA A 29 10.63 7.59 -1.01
N LEU A 30 11.53 8.54 -0.75
CA LEU A 30 12.48 9.04 -1.75
C LEU A 30 13.49 7.97 -2.18
N ARG A 31 13.95 7.11 -1.25
CA ARG A 31 14.85 6.00 -1.57
C ARG A 31 14.23 5.03 -2.58
N PHE A 32 12.94 4.71 -2.43
CA PHE A 32 12.21 3.93 -3.42
C PHE A 32 12.08 4.69 -4.76
N TYR A 33 11.72 5.98 -4.71
CA TYR A 33 11.60 6.81 -5.92
C TYR A 33 12.90 6.82 -6.73
N TYR A 34 14.05 7.10 -6.12
CA TYR A 34 15.34 7.13 -6.81
C TYR A 34 15.72 5.78 -7.41
N TRP A 35 15.50 4.67 -6.68
CA TRP A 35 15.72 3.33 -7.22
C TRP A 35 14.86 3.05 -8.45
N ARG A 36 13.58 3.46 -8.44
CA ARG A 36 12.70 3.34 -9.61
C ARG A 36 13.20 4.17 -10.80
N GLN A 37 13.73 5.37 -10.55
CA GLN A 37 14.33 6.21 -11.60
C GLN A 37 15.57 5.56 -12.23
N GLU A 38 16.41 4.90 -11.42
CA GLU A 38 17.60 4.18 -11.91
C GLU A 38 17.28 3.00 -12.84
N LEU A 39 16.11 2.38 -12.69
CA LEU A 39 15.68 1.26 -13.54
C LEU A 39 15.23 1.71 -14.95
N GLY A 40 14.91 2.99 -15.14
CA GLY A 40 14.34 3.54 -16.38
C GLY A 40 12.89 3.09 -16.64
N SER A 41 12.17 3.79 -17.52
CA SER A 41 10.84 3.34 -17.99
C SER A 41 10.98 2.29 -19.11
N PRO A 42 10.22 1.17 -19.11
CA PRO A 42 9.09 0.84 -18.23
C PRO A 42 9.52 -0.20 -17.17
N GLY A 43 10.45 0.16 -16.27
CA GLY A 43 11.15 -0.81 -15.42
C GLY A 43 10.30 -1.51 -14.36
N LEU A 44 9.06 -1.06 -14.10
CA LEU A 44 8.15 -1.63 -13.10
C LEU A 44 6.69 -1.56 -13.58
N GLN A 45 6.38 -2.11 -14.76
CA GLN A 45 4.98 -2.46 -15.06
C GLN A 45 4.62 -3.72 -14.27
N GLY A 46 3.66 -3.59 -13.35
CA GLY A 46 3.17 -4.67 -12.50
C GLY A 46 3.80 -4.65 -11.11
N ALA A 47 2.95 -4.61 -10.09
CA ALA A 47 3.27 -4.48 -8.67
C ALA A 47 3.94 -5.73 -8.05
N SER A 48 4.54 -6.60 -8.87
CA SER A 48 5.06 -7.92 -8.50
C SER A 48 6.54 -7.93 -8.10
N VAL A 49 7.22 -6.78 -8.15
CA VAL A 49 8.65 -6.73 -7.77
C VAL A 49 8.81 -6.68 -6.26
N HIS A 50 9.34 -7.76 -5.69
CA HIS A 50 9.72 -7.80 -4.28
C HIS A 50 11.13 -7.19 -4.09
N HIS A 51 11.20 -5.87 -3.95
CA HIS A 51 12.43 -5.15 -3.61
C HIS A 51 12.45 -4.71 -2.15
N GLN A 52 13.64 -4.63 -1.53
CA GLN A 52 13.79 -4.24 -0.12
C GLN A 52 13.08 -2.91 0.20
N TYR A 53 13.15 -1.93 -0.71
CA TYR A 53 12.60 -0.59 -0.43
C TYR A 53 11.07 -0.58 -0.36
N ILE A 54 10.42 -1.46 -1.12
CA ILE A 54 8.96 -1.64 -1.06
C ILE A 54 8.58 -2.28 0.27
N TRP A 55 9.35 -3.29 0.71
CA TRP A 55 9.11 -3.98 1.96
C TRP A 55 9.40 -3.12 3.18
N ASP A 56 10.46 -2.29 3.15
CA ASP A 56 10.75 -1.31 4.20
C ASP A 56 9.52 -0.40 4.42
N ILE A 57 8.87 0.05 3.34
CA ILE A 57 7.65 0.85 3.38
C ILE A 57 6.46 0.03 3.92
N ARG A 58 6.17 -1.15 3.34
CA ARG A 58 5.02 -2.00 3.71
C ARG A 58 5.06 -2.44 5.18
N MET A 59 6.26 -2.62 5.74
CA MET A 59 6.47 -3.01 7.14
C MET A 59 6.43 -1.83 8.12
N MET A 60 6.14 -0.61 7.68
CA MET A 60 6.03 0.53 8.59
C MET A 60 4.83 0.35 9.53
N PRO A 61 5.02 0.39 10.87
CA PRO A 61 3.92 0.18 11.82
C PRO A 61 2.78 1.18 11.64
N GLY A 62 3.09 2.45 11.35
CA GLY A 62 2.07 3.48 11.10
C GLY A 62 1.19 3.15 9.89
N LEU A 63 1.81 2.68 8.80
CA LEU A 63 1.10 2.26 7.60
C LEU A 63 0.21 1.04 7.87
N TYR A 64 0.76 0.00 8.50
CA TYR A 64 0.02 -1.20 8.86
C TYR A 64 -1.19 -0.89 9.78
N ASN A 65 -0.99 -0.08 10.83
CA ASN A 65 -2.04 0.24 11.79
C ASN A 65 -3.21 0.98 11.13
N ILE A 66 -2.95 1.86 10.16
CA ILE A 66 -4.00 2.54 9.39
C ILE A 66 -4.90 1.54 8.69
N PHE A 67 -4.32 0.59 7.96
CA PHE A 67 -5.12 -0.41 7.25
C PHE A 67 -5.80 -1.39 8.19
N ALA A 68 -5.15 -1.78 9.29
CA ALA A 68 -5.75 -2.65 10.29
C ALA A 68 -7.01 -2.01 10.91
N GLU A 69 -6.95 -0.71 11.21
CA GLU A 69 -8.08 0.06 11.73
C GLU A 69 -9.18 0.22 10.68
N LEU A 70 -8.83 0.66 9.45
CA LEU A 70 -9.81 0.90 8.39
C LEU A 70 -10.51 -0.37 7.88
N LEU A 71 -9.80 -1.51 7.87
CA LEU A 71 -10.37 -2.81 7.49
C LEU A 71 -11.05 -3.52 8.67
N GLY A 72 -10.92 -2.99 9.89
CA GLY A 72 -11.44 -3.63 11.10
C GLY A 72 -10.82 -5.01 11.37
N ASN A 73 -9.62 -5.28 10.84
CA ASN A 73 -8.97 -6.58 10.94
C ASN A 73 -7.46 -6.41 11.18
N PRO A 74 -6.92 -6.88 12.32
CA PRO A 74 -5.48 -6.81 12.59
C PRO A 74 -4.67 -7.82 11.76
N CYS A 75 -5.30 -8.90 11.29
CA CYS A 75 -4.65 -9.96 10.54
C CYS A 75 -4.71 -9.67 9.05
N LEU A 76 -3.65 -9.02 8.56
CA LEU A 76 -3.59 -8.55 7.19
C LEU A 76 -2.47 -9.22 6.39
N TRP A 77 -2.69 -9.37 5.10
CA TRP A 77 -1.69 -9.70 4.11
C TRP A 77 -1.49 -8.52 3.18
N ALA A 78 -0.26 -8.32 2.70
CA ALA A 78 0.00 -7.33 1.68
C ALA A 78 -0.54 -7.83 0.33
N ASP A 79 -1.30 -7.01 -0.38
CA ASP A 79 -1.78 -7.40 -1.70
C ASP A 79 -0.69 -7.12 -2.76
N PHE A 80 -0.53 -8.07 -3.67
CA PHE A 80 0.41 -8.00 -4.80
C PHE A 80 -0.31 -8.20 -6.13
N SER A 81 -1.64 -8.31 -6.12
CA SER A 81 -2.41 -8.44 -7.34
C SER A 81 -2.41 -7.14 -8.11
N ASP A 82 -2.25 -7.24 -9.43
CA ASP A 82 -2.50 -6.14 -10.37
C ASP A 82 -4.01 -5.99 -10.68
N ALA A 83 -4.85 -6.80 -10.04
CA ALA A 83 -6.29 -6.73 -10.18
C ALA A 83 -6.85 -5.52 -9.44
N GLN A 84 -7.99 -4.99 -9.90
CA GLN A 84 -8.65 -3.90 -9.19
C GLN A 84 -8.96 -4.34 -7.74
N PRO A 85 -8.62 -3.51 -6.75
CA PRO A 85 -8.85 -3.82 -5.35
C PRO A 85 -10.33 -4.13 -5.10
N ALA A 86 -10.62 -5.27 -4.46
CA ALA A 86 -11.96 -5.57 -3.96
C ALA A 86 -12.33 -4.74 -2.70
N GLY A 87 -11.38 -3.99 -2.14
CA GLY A 87 -11.53 -3.17 -0.94
C GLY A 87 -10.84 -1.82 -1.07
N LEU A 88 -10.19 -1.35 -0.01
CA LEU A 88 -9.53 -0.05 0.01
C LEU A 88 -8.24 -0.04 -0.82
N SER A 89 -8.01 1.04 -1.54
CA SER A 89 -6.75 1.30 -2.25
C SER A 89 -5.95 2.37 -1.50
N GLY A 90 -4.67 2.11 -1.24
CA GLY A 90 -3.74 3.10 -0.73
C GLY A 90 -2.78 3.57 -1.80
N ILE A 91 -2.67 4.88 -1.95
CA ILE A 91 -1.68 5.52 -2.81
C ILE A 91 -0.70 6.23 -1.90
N LEU A 92 0.54 5.74 -1.85
CA LEU A 92 1.62 6.41 -1.12
C LEU A 92 2.38 7.31 -2.08
N ALA A 93 2.46 8.60 -1.78
CA ALA A 93 3.30 9.52 -2.53
C ALA A 93 4.78 9.22 -2.21
N VAL A 94 5.57 8.91 -3.23
CA VAL A 94 7.01 8.64 -3.09
C VAL A 94 7.89 9.82 -3.49
N ASN A 95 7.29 10.79 -4.17
CA ASN A 95 7.78 12.12 -4.44
C ASN A 95 6.60 13.12 -4.30
N LYS A 96 6.79 14.41 -4.58
CA LYS A 96 5.67 15.34 -4.74
C LYS A 96 4.74 14.81 -5.83
N ALA A 97 3.48 14.57 -5.45
CA ALA A 97 2.47 14.03 -6.35
C ALA A 97 1.24 14.94 -6.33
N ARG A 98 0.65 15.11 -7.50
CA ARG A 98 -0.70 15.62 -7.69
C ARG A 98 -1.50 14.45 -8.25
N LEU A 99 -2.68 14.22 -7.70
CA LEU A 99 -3.60 13.17 -8.12
C LEU A 99 -4.91 13.79 -8.57
N GLU A 100 -5.33 13.47 -9.79
CA GLU A 100 -6.67 13.78 -10.27
C GLU A 100 -7.60 12.58 -10.10
N LEU A 101 -8.73 12.79 -9.43
CA LEU A 101 -9.74 11.77 -9.16
C LEU A 101 -11.09 12.21 -9.76
N LEU A 102 -11.90 11.24 -10.16
CA LEU A 102 -13.31 11.44 -10.49
C LEU A 102 -14.19 10.74 -9.46
N ASN A 103 -15.20 11.44 -8.96
CA ASN A 103 -16.27 10.82 -8.19
C ASN A 103 -17.36 10.21 -9.09
N SER A 104 -18.37 9.60 -8.49
CA SER A 104 -19.53 9.02 -9.18
C SER A 104 -20.29 10.01 -10.06
N GLU A 105 -20.22 11.31 -9.76
CA GLU A 105 -20.85 12.40 -10.52
C GLU A 105 -19.92 12.97 -11.60
N ARG A 106 -18.72 12.38 -11.79
CA ARG A 106 -17.66 12.85 -12.69
C ARG A 106 -17.16 14.28 -12.39
N ILE A 107 -17.28 14.71 -11.15
CA ILE A 107 -16.70 15.96 -10.68
C ILE A 107 -15.21 15.71 -10.40
N PRO A 108 -14.29 16.47 -11.02
CA PRO A 108 -12.87 16.32 -10.79
C PRO A 108 -12.49 16.81 -9.39
N LEU A 109 -11.69 16.00 -8.70
CA LEU A 109 -11.07 16.33 -7.43
C LEU A 109 -9.54 16.27 -7.60
N THR A 110 -8.85 17.30 -7.15
CA THR A 110 -7.39 17.33 -7.14
C THR A 110 -6.87 17.17 -5.72
N ILE A 111 -5.95 16.23 -5.52
CA ILE A 111 -5.29 16.01 -4.23
C ILE A 111 -3.79 16.21 -4.39
N GLU A 112 -3.23 17.10 -3.55
CA GLU A 112 -1.78 17.33 -3.49
C GLU A 112 -1.14 16.58 -2.31
N MET A 113 -0.07 15.86 -2.62
CA MET A 113 0.63 14.98 -1.69
C MET A 113 2.13 15.25 -1.71
N ASN A 114 2.75 15.19 -0.53
CA ASN A 114 4.19 15.20 -0.37
C ASN A 114 4.70 13.77 -0.19
N ALA A 115 6.00 13.56 -0.44
CA ALA A 115 6.63 12.26 -0.19
C ALA A 115 6.33 11.78 1.25
N GLY A 116 5.86 10.53 1.38
CA GLY A 116 5.48 9.92 2.64
C GLY A 116 4.01 10.09 3.04
N ASP A 117 3.25 10.91 2.32
CA ASP A 117 1.80 11.01 2.51
C ASP A 117 1.09 9.80 1.91
N LEU A 118 0.00 9.37 2.55
CA LEU A 118 -0.86 8.27 2.10
C LEU A 118 -2.26 8.79 1.81
N LEU A 119 -2.76 8.53 0.61
CA LEU A 119 -4.16 8.69 0.26
C LEU A 119 -4.81 7.31 0.27
N VAL A 120 -5.80 7.11 1.13
CA VAL A 120 -6.66 5.92 1.10
C VAL A 120 -7.95 6.28 0.37
N LEU A 121 -8.41 5.44 -0.55
CA LEU A 121 -9.63 5.66 -1.31
C LEU A 121 -10.46 4.39 -1.43
N ASP A 122 -11.76 4.59 -1.55
CA ASP A 122 -12.74 3.58 -1.95
C ASP A 122 -12.83 3.56 -3.48
N PRO A 123 -12.30 2.52 -4.15
CA PRO A 123 -12.27 2.44 -5.61
C PRO A 123 -13.67 2.27 -6.22
N GLN A 124 -14.70 1.96 -5.41
CA GLN A 124 -16.08 1.91 -5.89
C GLN A 124 -16.69 3.31 -6.05
N ARG A 125 -16.12 4.33 -5.38
CA ARG A 125 -16.63 5.70 -5.37
C ARG A 125 -15.76 6.67 -6.15
N LEU A 126 -14.46 6.43 -6.16
CA LEU A 126 -13.48 7.31 -6.78
C LEU A 126 -12.60 6.53 -7.75
N THR A 127 -12.41 7.11 -8.93
CA THR A 127 -11.50 6.59 -9.94
C THR A 127 -10.32 7.54 -10.09
N ILE A 128 -9.10 7.01 -10.04
CA ILE A 128 -7.89 7.78 -10.32
C ILE A 128 -7.80 7.98 -11.83
N LEU A 129 -7.61 9.22 -12.26
CA LEU A 129 -7.33 9.52 -13.66
C LEU A 129 -5.89 9.13 -14.00
N PRO A 130 -5.62 8.69 -15.24
CA PRO A 130 -4.28 8.28 -15.63
C PRO A 130 -3.30 9.44 -15.47
N GLU A 131 -2.38 9.33 -14.52
CA GLU A 131 -1.27 10.24 -14.29
C GLU A 131 0.04 9.47 -14.22
N ASP A 132 1.15 10.20 -14.22
CA ASP A 132 2.49 9.63 -14.18
C ASP A 132 2.70 8.83 -12.88
N GLU A 133 2.59 7.50 -12.98
CA GLU A 133 2.74 6.54 -11.87
C GLU A 133 4.12 6.62 -11.19
N LEU A 134 5.08 7.36 -11.80
CA LEU A 134 6.43 7.57 -11.31
C LEU A 134 6.52 8.35 -9.98
N ASN A 135 5.46 9.00 -9.50
CA ASN A 135 5.49 9.78 -8.25
C ASN A 135 4.77 9.13 -7.07
N TRP A 136 4.11 7.99 -7.27
CA TRP A 136 3.40 7.28 -6.22
C TRP A 136 3.61 5.77 -6.29
N LEU A 137 3.16 5.08 -5.25
CA LEU A 137 3.23 3.62 -5.07
C LEU A 137 1.89 3.12 -4.53
N ASN A 138 1.31 2.13 -5.20
CA ASN A 138 0.14 1.43 -4.66
C ASN A 138 0.54 0.57 -3.47
N ILE A 139 -0.17 0.78 -2.37
CA ILE A 139 -0.11 0.02 -1.12
C ILE A 139 -1.50 -0.51 -0.85
N GLN A 140 -1.61 -1.82 -0.72
CA GLN A 140 -2.87 -2.45 -0.38
C GLN A 140 -2.62 -3.61 0.57
N PHE A 141 -3.57 -3.79 1.47
CA PHE A 141 -3.66 -4.92 2.37
C PHE A 141 -5.04 -5.56 2.27
N ILE A 142 -5.09 -6.85 2.49
CA ILE A 142 -6.31 -7.66 2.50
C ILE A 142 -6.37 -8.47 3.80
N PRO A 143 -7.54 -8.85 4.30
CA PRO A 143 -7.66 -9.83 5.37
C PRO A 143 -6.84 -11.09 5.07
N ALA A 144 -6.15 -11.60 6.08
CA ALA A 144 -5.38 -12.84 5.97
C ALA A 144 -6.32 -14.06 5.91
N GLU A 145 -6.04 -14.99 5.00
CA GLU A 145 -6.75 -16.27 4.88
C GLU A 145 -5.83 -17.42 5.34
N GLU A 146 -5.51 -17.51 6.62
CA GLU A 146 -4.45 -18.40 7.13
C GLU A 146 -4.66 -19.90 6.90
N GLU A 147 -5.91 -20.29 6.64
CA GLU A 147 -6.30 -21.67 6.33
C GLU A 147 -6.21 -21.99 4.83
N ASN A 148 -5.98 -20.98 3.97
CA ASN A 148 -5.82 -21.13 2.54
C ASN A 148 -4.37 -21.48 2.18
N GLY A 149 -4.00 -22.75 2.39
CA GLY A 149 -2.64 -23.24 2.11
C GLY A 149 -2.19 -23.07 0.66
N VAL A 150 -3.12 -23.08 -0.31
CA VAL A 150 -2.82 -22.85 -1.73
C VAL A 150 -2.34 -21.42 -1.95
N GLU A 151 -3.05 -20.46 -1.38
CA GLU A 151 -2.71 -19.04 -1.49
C GLU A 151 -1.39 -18.72 -0.79
N ILE A 152 -1.17 -19.27 0.42
CA ILE A 152 0.11 -19.13 1.14
C ILE A 152 1.28 -19.60 0.27
N MET A 153 1.17 -20.78 -0.34
CA MET A 153 2.21 -21.33 -1.21
C MET A 153 2.41 -20.49 -2.47
N ARG A 154 1.34 -19.97 -3.07
CA ARG A 154 1.40 -19.06 -4.23
C ARG A 154 2.17 -17.79 -3.89
N ARG A 155 1.85 -17.16 -2.75
CA ARG A 155 2.49 -15.92 -2.28
C ARG A 155 3.96 -16.13 -1.96
N HIS A 156 4.31 -17.23 -1.29
CA HIS A 156 5.70 -17.57 -1.02
C HIS A 156 6.50 -17.79 -2.30
N ARG A 157 5.92 -18.49 -3.29
CA ARG A 157 6.56 -18.69 -4.60
C ARG A 157 6.77 -17.35 -5.32
N ALA A 158 5.74 -16.50 -5.36
CA ALA A 158 5.83 -15.17 -5.97
C ALA A 158 6.92 -14.32 -5.30
N PHE A 159 7.03 -14.37 -3.98
CA PHE A 159 8.07 -13.67 -3.23
C PHE A 159 9.48 -14.09 -3.65
N LEU A 160 9.73 -15.39 -3.80
CA LEU A 160 11.03 -15.92 -4.19
C LEU A 160 11.35 -15.72 -5.68
N GLN A 161 10.32 -15.52 -6.52
CA GLN A 161 10.51 -15.29 -7.94
C GLN A 161 11.15 -13.91 -8.18
N HIS A 162 12.11 -13.88 -9.12
CA HIS A 162 12.77 -12.66 -9.59
C HIS A 162 13.54 -11.84 -8.53
N GLN A 163 13.89 -12.43 -7.38
CA GLN A 163 14.80 -11.78 -6.43
C GLN A 163 16.23 -11.77 -6.98
N SER A 164 16.68 -10.60 -7.45
CA SER A 164 18.09 -10.37 -7.79
C SER A 164 18.98 -10.21 -6.55
N ARG A 165 18.38 -9.82 -5.42
CA ARG A 165 19.00 -9.70 -4.09
C ARG A 165 18.00 -10.14 -3.03
N PRO A 166 18.48 -10.77 -1.94
CA PRO A 166 17.60 -11.22 -0.86
C PRO A 166 16.90 -10.02 -0.21
N VAL A 167 15.58 -10.14 -0.05
CA VAL A 167 14.77 -9.21 0.75
C VAL A 167 14.70 -9.69 2.19
N TYR A 168 15.05 -8.81 3.13
CA TYR A 168 14.98 -9.06 4.56
C TYR A 168 13.63 -8.63 5.11
N LEU A 169 12.89 -9.60 5.66
CA LEU A 169 11.58 -9.38 6.28
C LEU A 169 11.67 -9.43 7.80
N SER A 170 11.11 -8.40 8.44
CA SER A 170 10.84 -8.41 9.88
C SER A 170 9.74 -9.43 10.20
N GLY A 171 9.44 -9.63 11.50
CA GLY A 171 8.30 -10.46 11.91
C GLY A 171 6.95 -9.94 11.40
N LEU A 172 6.81 -8.62 11.21
CA LEU A 172 5.62 -8.05 10.54
C LEU A 172 5.65 -8.37 9.05
N GLY A 173 6.81 -8.22 8.38
CA GLY A 173 6.96 -8.53 6.97
C GLY A 173 6.62 -9.97 6.61
N ARG A 174 7.05 -10.94 7.42
CA ARG A 174 6.72 -12.35 7.22
C ARG A 174 5.22 -12.63 7.39
N ARG A 175 4.57 -11.98 8.35
CA ARG A 175 3.11 -12.06 8.53
C ARG A 175 2.34 -11.43 7.38
N LEU A 176 2.75 -10.24 6.94
CA LEU A 176 2.19 -9.57 5.76
C LEU A 176 2.39 -10.38 4.47
N LEU A 177 3.51 -11.10 4.35
CA LEU A 177 3.72 -12.02 3.24
C LEU A 177 2.83 -13.26 3.34
N GLY A 178 2.50 -13.68 4.56
CA GLY A 178 1.78 -14.93 4.85
C GLY A 178 2.70 -16.13 5.12
N THR A 179 3.99 -15.90 5.39
CA THR A 179 4.93 -16.98 5.77
C THR A 179 4.95 -17.27 7.26
N ASP A 180 4.59 -16.29 8.09
CA ASP A 180 4.37 -16.46 9.53
C ASP A 180 2.87 -16.30 9.81
N LYS A 181 2.33 -17.08 10.76
CA LYS A 181 0.95 -16.90 11.25
C LYS A 181 0.82 -15.65 12.13
N TRP A 182 -0.33 -15.02 12.07
CA TRP A 182 -0.83 -14.08 13.05
C TRP A 182 -1.14 -14.83 14.36
N GLN A 183 -0.75 -14.29 15.50
CA GLN A 183 -0.95 -14.96 16.78
C GLN A 183 -2.38 -14.73 17.26
N THR A 184 -3.24 -15.75 17.12
CA THR A 184 -4.51 -16.08 17.82
C THR A 184 -5.55 -14.98 18.15
N LEU A 185 -5.40 -13.77 17.64
CA LEU A 185 -6.41 -12.71 17.69
C LEU A 185 -6.74 -12.24 16.27
N CYS A 186 -6.96 -13.24 15.41
CA CYS A 186 -7.92 -13.21 14.32
C CYS A 186 -9.08 -14.13 14.79
#